data_AF-A0A9J6FY05-F1
#
_entry.id   AF-A0A9J6FY05-F1
#
_cell.length_a   1.000
_cell.length_b   1.000
_cell.length_c   1.000
_cell.angle_alpha   90.00
_cell.angle_beta   90.00
_cell.angle_gamma   90.00
#
_symmetry.space_group_name_H-M   'P 1'
#
loop_
_entity.id
_entity.type
_entity.pdbx_description
1 polymer ?
#
loop_
_entity_poly.entity_id
_entity_poly.type
_entity_poly.pdbx_seq_one_letter_code
_entity_poly.pdbx_strand_id
1 'polypeptide(L)'
;MEGALLRLTCKGAQKLVNNFWEANNIDHPFNEEKKAARKDWVFSLLKSQKRILSFPKPDGLTILSRLSHSTSPATEHFDALQHITTEEKLKPSRIFNLDETGAQNIH
;
A
#
# COMPACT_ATOMS: atom_id res chain seq x y z
N MET A 1 13.12 7.68 7.09
CA MET A 1 12.79 7.37 5.68
C MET A 1 11.97 6.08 5.62
N GLU A 2 10.84 6.00 6.34
CA GLU A 2 10.07 4.73 6.46
C GLU A 2 8.56 4.89 6.20
N GLY A 3 8.08 6.10 5.87
CA GLY A 3 6.68 6.32 5.48
C GLY A 3 6.40 6.23 3.97
N ALA A 4 7.43 5.95 3.15
CA ALA A 4 7.37 6.14 1.69
C ALA A 4 6.96 4.90 0.89
N LEU A 5 6.69 3.77 1.55
CA LEU A 5 6.45 2.47 0.91
C LEU A 5 5.00 1.99 0.91
N LEU A 6 4.05 2.89 1.15
CA LEU A 6 2.64 2.57 0.99
C LEU A 6 2.11 3.33 -0.22
N ARG A 7 2.23 2.66 -1.37
CA ARG A 7 1.64 3.02 -2.67
C ARG A 7 2.41 4.06 -3.48
N LEU A 8 2.91 3.65 -4.65
CA LEU A 8 3.32 4.56 -5.70
C LEU A 8 2.07 5.36 -6.14
N THR A 9 1.95 6.60 -5.69
CA THR A 9 0.90 7.50 -6.15
C THR A 9 1.27 8.08 -7.51
N CYS A 10 0.30 8.59 -8.28
CA CYS A 10 0.63 9.26 -9.56
C CYS A 10 1.67 10.38 -9.37
N LYS A 11 1.57 11.17 -8.29
CA LYS A 11 2.56 12.23 -7.99
C LYS A 11 3.94 11.65 -7.64
N GLY A 12 3.97 10.56 -6.86
CA GLY A 12 5.22 9.84 -6.57
C GLY A 12 5.88 9.30 -7.84
N ALA A 13 5.08 8.71 -8.74
CA ALA A 13 5.56 8.24 -10.03
C ALA A 13 6.10 9.39 -10.90
N GLN A 14 5.44 10.54 -10.94
CA GLN A 14 5.92 11.72 -11.68
C GLN A 14 7.28 12.21 -11.18
N LYS A 15 7.50 12.22 -9.86
CA LYS A 15 8.78 12.58 -9.26
C LYS A 15 9.85 11.53 -9.53
N LEU A 16 9.50 10.24 -9.43
CA LEU A 16 10.43 9.14 -9.68
C LEU A 16 10.94 9.16 -11.13
N VAL A 17 10.04 9.40 -12.09
CA VAL A 17 10.42 9.58 -13.51
C VAL A 17 11.35 10.79 -13.68
N ASN A 18 11.04 11.93 -13.07
CA ASN A 18 11.93 13.10 -13.15
C ASN A 18 13.33 12.79 -12.61
N ASN A 19 13.41 12.21 -11.40
CA ASN A 19 14.67 11.86 -10.77
C ASN A 19 15.48 10.83 -11.57
N PHE A 20 14.82 9.85 -12.20
CA PHE A 20 15.50 8.87 -13.02
C PHE A 20 16.13 9.52 -14.25
N TRP A 21 15.44 10.44 -14.91
CA TRP A 21 15.98 11.12 -16.09
C TRP A 21 17.12 12.08 -15.73
N GLU A 22 16.96 12.87 -14.66
CA GLU A 22 18.00 13.74 -14.13
C GLU A 22 19.26 12.92 -13.76
N ALA A 23 19.10 11.79 -13.07
CA ALA A 23 20.22 10.93 -12.68
C ALA A 23 20.95 10.28 -13.86
N ASN A 24 20.26 10.10 -15.00
CA ASN A 24 20.84 9.54 -16.22
C ASN A 24 21.28 10.61 -17.24
N ASN A 25 21.21 11.90 -16.90
CA ASN A 25 21.50 13.03 -17.80
C ASN A 25 20.76 12.95 -19.14
N ILE A 26 19.51 12.47 -19.12
CA ILE A 26 18.68 12.37 -20.32
C ILE A 26 17.91 13.68 -20.47
N ASP A 27 18.08 14.36 -21.59
CA ASP A 27 17.34 15.59 -21.88
C ASP A 27 15.82 15.35 -21.85
N HIS A 28 15.08 16.24 -21.20
CA HIS A 28 13.66 16.06 -20.93
C HIS A 28 12.87 17.37 -20.88
N PRO A 29 11.61 17.39 -21.37
CA PRO A 29 10.76 18.58 -21.32
C PRO A 29 10.02 18.72 -19.97
N PHE A 30 10.52 18.12 -18.89
CA PHE A 30 9.84 18.16 -17.60
C PHE A 30 9.94 19.55 -16.96
N ASN A 31 8.98 19.84 -16.08
CA ASN A 31 8.95 21.13 -15.41
C ASN A 31 10.02 21.14 -14.31
N GLU A 32 11.06 21.93 -14.50
CA GLU A 32 12.20 22.06 -13.58
C GLU A 32 11.80 22.66 -12.21
N GLU A 33 10.85 23.59 -12.18
CA GLU A 33 10.37 24.19 -10.92
C GLU A 33 9.63 23.16 -10.06
N LYS A 34 8.82 22.31 -10.69
CA LYS A 34 7.99 21.30 -10.00
C LYS A 34 8.71 19.97 -9.80
N LYS A 35 9.86 19.77 -10.45
CA LYS A 35 10.65 18.52 -10.45
C LYS A 35 9.78 17.28 -10.65
N ALA A 36 8.93 17.34 -11.67
CA ALA A 36 7.91 16.34 -11.91
C ALA A 36 7.64 16.14 -13.40
N ALA A 37 7.60 14.87 -13.82
CA ALA A 37 7.23 14.50 -15.17
C ALA A 37 5.72 14.74 -15.42
N ARG A 38 5.35 14.94 -16.69
CA ARG A 38 3.94 15.06 -17.08
C ARG A 38 3.20 13.74 -16.83
N LYS A 39 1.89 13.82 -16.55
CA LYS A 39 1.06 12.62 -16.34
C LYS A 39 1.11 11.66 -17.53
N ASP A 40 1.10 12.21 -18.74
CA ASP A 40 1.11 11.42 -19.99
C ASP A 40 2.36 10.54 -20.11
N TRP A 41 3.51 11.05 -19.65
CA TRP A 41 4.76 10.30 -19.60
C TRP A 41 4.68 9.13 -18.63
N VAL A 42 4.13 9.36 -17.44
CA VAL A 42 3.91 8.31 -16.44
C VAL A 42 2.96 7.23 -16.97
N PHE A 43 1.84 7.62 -17.61
CA PHE A 43 0.91 6.65 -18.21
C PHE A 43 1.55 5.87 -19.36
N SER A 44 2.35 6.52 -20.20
CA SER A 44 3.07 5.87 -21.30
C SER A 44 4.12 4.88 -20.80
N LEU A 45 4.88 5.25 -19.76
CA LEU A 45 5.83 4.37 -19.09
C LEU A 45 5.14 3.15 -18.48
N LEU A 46 4.06 3.37 -17.71
CA LEU A 46 3.28 2.28 -17.14
C LEU A 46 2.66 1.39 -18.20
N LYS A 47 2.25 1.96 -19.35
CA LYS A 47 1.71 1.20 -20.48
C LYS A 47 2.78 0.36 -21.18
N SER A 48 3.99 0.90 -21.33
CA SER A 48 5.14 0.21 -21.94
C SER A 48 5.69 -0.88 -21.02
N GLN A 49 5.77 -0.63 -19.72
CA GLN A 49 6.40 -1.49 -18.72
C GLN A 49 5.38 -2.21 -17.82
N LYS A 50 4.18 -2.52 -18.33
CA LYS A 50 3.08 -3.14 -17.54
C LYS A 50 3.45 -4.43 -16.81
N ARG A 51 4.45 -5.17 -17.29
CA ARG A 51 4.92 -6.42 -16.68
C ARG A 51 5.73 -6.18 -15.39
N ILE A 52 6.31 -5.00 -15.25
CA ILE A 52 7.25 -4.65 -14.18
C ILE A 52 6.64 -3.57 -13.27
N LEU A 53 5.91 -2.62 -13.85
CA LEU A 53 5.34 -1.48 -13.15
C LEU A 53 3.82 -1.47 -13.29
N SER A 54 3.12 -1.44 -12.15
CA SER A 54 1.67 -1.27 -12.11
C SER A 54 1.28 -0.47 -10.87
N PHE A 55 0.17 0.27 -10.98
CA PHE A 55 -0.45 0.85 -9.79
C PHE A 55 -1.27 -0.22 -9.08
N PRO A 56 -1.17 -0.34 -7.74
CA PRO A 56 -2.01 -1.26 -7.01
C PRO A 56 -3.47 -0.83 -7.10
N LYS A 57 -4.33 -1.81 -7.38
CA LYS A 57 -5.78 -1.62 -7.40
C LYS A 57 -6.24 -1.05 -6.06
N PRO A 58 -7.22 -0.15 -6.04
CA PRO A 58 -7.82 0.29 -4.80
C PRO A 58 -8.57 -0.88 -4.17
N ASP A 59 -7.95 -1.54 -3.20
CA ASP A 59 -8.69 -2.45 -2.32
C ASP A 59 -9.60 -1.57 -1.46
N GLY A 60 -10.83 -1.99 -1.15
CA GLY A 60 -11.79 -1.17 -0.37
C GLY A 60 -11.34 -0.80 1.05
N LEU A 61 -10.13 -1.17 1.45
CA LEU A 61 -9.53 -0.89 2.75
C LEU A 61 -9.20 0.60 2.92
N THR A 62 -9.53 1.13 4.10
CA THR A 62 -9.13 2.47 4.52
C THR A 62 -7.61 2.56 4.67
N ILE A 63 -7.08 3.79 4.73
CA ILE A 63 -5.63 4.01 4.96
C ILE A 63 -5.21 3.47 6.33
N LEU A 64 -6.05 3.67 7.36
CA LEU A 64 -5.83 3.16 8.71
C LEU A 64 -5.76 1.63 8.72
N SER A 65 -6.69 0.97 8.04
CA SER A 65 -6.68 -0.49 7.89
C SER A 65 -5.43 -0.99 7.18
N ARG A 66 -4.81 -0.25 6.26
CA ARG A 66 -3.53 -0.69 5.66
C ARG A 66 -2.34 -0.52 6.59
N LEU A 67 -2.32 0.59 7.34
CA LEU A 67 -1.26 0.85 8.32
C LEU A 67 -1.27 -0.19 9.43
N SER A 68 -2.46 -0.59 9.91
CA SER A 68 -2.61 -1.64 10.91
C SER A 68 -2.21 -3.03 10.41
N HIS A 69 -2.12 -3.23 9.08
CA HIS A 69 -1.65 -4.47 8.46
C HIS A 69 -0.25 -4.31 7.83
N SER A 70 0.50 -3.28 8.22
CA SER A 70 1.92 -3.21 7.86
C SER A 70 2.72 -4.27 8.64
N THR A 71 3.94 -4.56 8.19
CA THR A 71 4.72 -5.72 8.68
C THR A 71 4.95 -5.70 10.20
N SER A 72 5.26 -4.56 10.80
CA SER A 72 5.49 -4.47 12.25
C SER A 72 4.23 -4.74 13.08
N PRO A 73 3.09 -4.06 12.82
CA PRO A 73 1.83 -4.33 13.51
C PRO A 73 1.31 -5.76 13.31
N ALA A 74 1.54 -6.35 12.12
CA ALA A 74 1.15 -7.72 11.85
C ALA A 74 1.97 -8.72 12.69
N THR A 75 3.29 -8.53 12.79
CA THR A 75 4.15 -9.36 13.64
C THR A 75 3.72 -9.28 15.10
N GLU A 76 3.53 -8.07 15.64
CA GLU A 76 3.06 -7.90 17.02
C GLU A 76 1.71 -8.58 17.29
N HIS A 77 0.79 -8.50 16.32
CA HIS A 77 -0.50 -9.19 16.41
C HIS A 77 -0.35 -10.72 16.47
N PHE A 78 0.47 -11.30 15.58
CA PHE A 78 0.67 -12.75 15.55
C PHE A 78 1.49 -13.27 16.74
N ASP A 79 2.45 -12.49 17.22
CA ASP A 79 3.22 -12.82 18.43
C ASP A 79 2.31 -12.87 19.66
N ALA A 80 1.43 -11.87 19.81
CA ALA A 80 0.42 -11.85 20.88
C ALA A 80 -0.56 -13.03 20.76
N LEU A 81 -1.02 -13.35 19.54
CA LEU A 81 -1.90 -14.48 19.30
C LEU A 81 -1.22 -15.81 19.64
N GLN A 82 0.05 -15.97 19.26
CA GLN A 82 0.84 -17.17 19.57
C GLN A 82 1.05 -17.33 21.06
N HIS A 83 1.34 -16.25 21.78
CA HIS A 83 1.50 -16.24 23.23
C HIS A 83 0.24 -16.77 23.93
N ILE A 84 -0.91 -16.14 23.66
CA ILE A 84 -2.20 -16.53 24.25
C ILE A 84 -2.56 -17.98 23.90
N THR A 85 -2.38 -18.38 22.65
CA THR A 85 -2.72 -19.74 22.20
C THR A 85 -1.85 -20.80 22.89
N THR A 86 -0.58 -20.49 23.14
CA THR A 86 0.40 -21.42 23.75
C THR A 86 0.21 -21.51 25.26
N GLU A 87 0.04 -20.38 25.96
CA GLU A 87 -0.11 -20.33 27.41
C GLU A 87 -1.43 -20.97 27.87
N GLU A 88 -2.54 -20.60 27.23
CA GLU A 88 -3.88 -21.06 27.59
C GLU A 88 -4.25 -22.40 26.92
N LYS A 89 -3.34 -22.98 26.13
CA LYS A 89 -3.53 -24.22 25.36
C LYS A 89 -4.88 -24.23 24.61
N LEU A 90 -5.24 -23.09 24.03
CA LEU A 90 -6.52 -22.90 23.37
C LEU A 90 -6.57 -23.78 22.13
N LYS A 91 -7.37 -24.84 22.19
CA LYS A 91 -7.69 -25.64 21.00
C LYS A 91 -8.60 -24.81 20.10
N PRO A 92 -8.42 -24.86 18.76
CA PRO A 92 -9.32 -24.19 17.81
C PRO A 92 -10.80 -24.51 18.05
N SER A 93 -11.10 -25.73 18.54
CA SER A 93 -12.45 -26.18 18.91
C SER A 93 -13.10 -25.41 20.07
N ARG A 94 -12.37 -24.51 20.75
CA ARG A 94 -12.84 -23.70 21.89
C ARG A 94 -12.85 -22.20 21.58
N ILE A 95 -12.55 -21.83 20.34
CA ILE A 95 -12.57 -20.44 19.88
C ILE A 95 -13.89 -20.22 19.16
N PHE A 96 -14.75 -19.35 19.72
CA PHE A 96 -16.04 -19.01 19.14
C PHE A 96 -15.99 -17.56 18.68
N ASN A 97 -16.46 -17.30 17.45
CA ASN A 97 -16.63 -15.94 16.99
C ASN A 97 -17.87 -15.32 17.67
N LEU A 98 -17.68 -14.15 18.29
CA LEU A 98 -18.75 -13.32 18.85
C LEU A 98 -18.73 -12.01 18.07
N ASP A 99 -19.20 -12.06 16.83
CA ASP A 99 -19.34 -10.86 15.99
C ASP A 99 -20.79 -10.40 16.01
N GLU A 100 -21.01 -9.13 16.35
CA GLU A 100 -22.31 -8.49 16.29
C GLU A 100 -22.63 -8.12 14.83
N THR A 101 -23.56 -8.84 14.22
CA THR A 101 -24.09 -8.44 12.91
C THR A 101 -25.14 -7.33 13.11
N GLY A 102 -24.81 -6.10 12.71
CA GLY A 102 -25.76 -4.99 12.68
C GLY A 102 -26.86 -5.22 11.64
N ALA A 103 -28.08 -5.55 12.07
CA ALA A 103 -29.23 -5.62 11.18
C ALA A 103 -29.82 -4.21 10.98
N GLN A 104 -29.88 -3.73 9.74
CA GLN A 104 -30.57 -2.50 9.38
C GLN A 104 -31.98 -2.83 8.88
N ASN A 105 -33.00 -2.25 9.52
CA ASN A 105 -34.34 -2.23 8.94
C ASN A 105 -34.35 -1.22 7.79
N ILE A 106 -34.37 -1.72 6.57
CA ILE A 106 -34.60 -0.90 5.38
C ILE A 106 -36.13 -0.74 5.26
N HIS A 107 -36.63 0.49 5.37
CA HIS A 107 -38.02 0.86 5.08
C HIS A 107 -38.05 1.82 3.89
#